data_AF-A0A7S1WRA9-F1
#
_entry.id   AF-A0A7S1WRA9-F1
#
_cell.length_a   1.000
_cell.length_b   1.000
_cell.length_c   1.000
_cell.angle_alpha   90.00
_cell.angle_beta   90.00
_cell.angle_gamma   90.00
#
_symmetry.space_group_name_H-M   'P 1'
#
loop_
_entity.id
_entity.type
_entity.pdbx_description
1 polymer ?
#
loop_
_entity_poly.entity_id
_entity_poly.type
_entity_poly.pdbx_seq_one_letter_code
_entity_poly.pdbx_strand_id
1 'polypeptide(L)'
;RALAQGLPGESLGPQGALRCVPGVLERMEQLAVQEAEREEDAGARFGLGLYWSEHAVAGEGQSWRSGWGWVEDVQGWHVPQHIVLAEDLLMRGEQASVGPERGERAALRALRLYQHAKFLALKHHDAAAEWRFQAAAKLAAANRRQKLAAHSLARLSYFVMLRGRHRDSLALASAALTHARDPFAEYIQATLRRSLGELRTDADLRLLEERLGAAAGKLPSQALEEQRAAALAELQLWRVAAAGGPEKCLALYDAARILICLLCKASFR
;
A
#
# COMPACT_ATOMS: atom_id res chain seq x y z
N ARG A 1 23.30 -7.89 10.00
CA ARG A 1 23.84 -7.45 8.69
C ARG A 1 23.55 -5.98 8.37
N ALA A 2 22.40 -5.42 8.77
CA ALA A 2 22.08 -3.99 8.63
C ALA A 2 23.13 -3.05 9.26
N LEU A 3 23.66 -3.38 10.44
CA LEU A 3 24.76 -2.63 11.08
C LEU A 3 26.05 -2.62 10.24
N ALA A 4 26.37 -3.72 9.55
CA ALA A 4 27.54 -3.78 8.68
C ALA A 4 27.38 -2.91 7.42
N GLN A 5 26.15 -2.74 6.94
CA GLN A 5 25.83 -1.89 5.78
C GLN A 5 25.78 -0.40 6.13
N GLY A 6 25.66 -0.04 7.41
CA GLY A 6 25.70 1.34 7.90
C GLY A 6 27.10 1.84 8.28
N LEU A 7 28.12 0.97 8.25
CA LEU A 7 29.51 1.38 8.55
C LEU A 7 30.14 2.05 7.33
N PRO A 8 30.89 3.16 7.50
CA PRO A 8 31.55 3.84 6.39
C PRO A 8 32.55 2.88 5.71
N GLY A 9 32.29 2.62 4.42
CA GLY A 9 32.98 1.60 3.62
C GLY A 9 34.49 1.81 3.44
N GLU A 10 35.00 3.00 3.74
CA GLU A 10 36.41 3.39 3.53
C GLU A 10 37.28 3.32 4.79
N SER A 11 36.72 2.95 5.95
CA SER A 11 37.51 2.82 7.17
C SER A 11 38.08 1.40 7.32
N LEU A 12 39.39 1.26 7.14
CA LEU A 12 40.15 -0.01 7.25
C LEU A 12 40.07 -0.64 8.66
N GLY A 13 39.77 0.15 9.70
CA GLY A 13 39.68 -0.29 11.10
C GLY A 13 38.50 -1.21 11.41
N PRO A 14 37.23 -0.77 11.25
CA PRO A 14 36.06 -1.59 11.59
C PRO A 14 35.92 -2.81 10.68
N GLN A 15 36.28 -2.74 9.39
CA GLN A 15 36.27 -3.93 8.54
C GLN A 15 37.33 -4.97 8.95
N GLY A 16 38.50 -4.53 9.44
CA GLY A 16 39.51 -5.41 10.03
C GLY A 16 39.01 -6.12 11.29
N ALA A 17 38.38 -5.38 12.20
CA ALA A 17 37.81 -5.95 13.43
C ALA A 17 36.70 -6.99 13.16
N LEU A 18 35.87 -6.76 12.14
CA LEU A 18 34.84 -7.69 11.69
C LEU A 18 35.39 -9.00 11.09
N ARG A 19 36.61 -8.96 10.53
CA ARG A 19 37.31 -10.15 10.03
C ARG A 19 37.98 -10.95 11.14
N CYS A 20 38.43 -10.30 12.21
CA CYS A 20 39.18 -10.95 13.29
C CYS A 20 38.30 -11.79 14.23
N VAL A 21 37.02 -11.46 14.40
CA VAL A 21 36.12 -12.21 15.28
C VAL A 21 34.76 -12.41 14.60
N PRO A 22 34.53 -13.58 13.98
CA PRO A 22 33.24 -13.93 13.42
C PRO A 22 32.10 -13.79 14.45
N GLY A 23 30.98 -13.23 14.00
CA GLY A 23 29.77 -13.08 14.82
C GLY A 23 29.77 -11.96 15.86
N VAL A 24 30.76 -11.04 15.89
CA VAL A 24 30.73 -9.90 16.84
C VAL A 24 29.50 -9.04 16.66
N LEU A 25 29.14 -8.67 15.43
CA LEU A 25 27.94 -7.85 15.19
C LEU A 25 26.66 -8.54 15.63
N GLU A 26 26.58 -9.85 15.41
CA GLU A 26 25.43 -10.65 15.83
C GLU A 26 25.33 -10.70 17.36
N ARG A 27 26.45 -10.86 18.07
CA ARG A 27 26.49 -10.79 19.54
C ARG A 27 26.19 -9.39 20.07
N MET A 28 26.65 -8.34 19.41
CA MET A 28 26.33 -6.96 19.78
C MET A 28 24.84 -6.67 19.57
N GLU A 29 24.27 -7.11 18.45
CA GLU A 29 22.84 -7.01 18.15
C GLU A 29 22.02 -7.81 19.18
N GLN A 30 22.44 -9.02 19.52
CA GLN A 30 21.84 -9.83 20.59
C GLN A 30 21.87 -9.13 21.94
N LEU A 31 23.00 -8.54 22.32
CA LEU A 31 23.13 -7.80 23.58
C LEU A 31 22.21 -6.58 23.59
N ALA A 32 22.20 -5.78 22.52
CA ALA A 32 21.33 -4.61 22.41
C ALA A 32 19.84 -4.98 22.48
N VAL A 33 19.44 -6.08 21.85
CA VAL A 33 18.07 -6.60 21.96
C VAL A 33 17.75 -7.04 23.39
N GLN A 34 18.66 -7.75 24.07
CA GLN A 34 18.46 -8.19 25.45
C GLN A 34 18.38 -7.02 26.43
N GLU A 35 19.17 -5.97 26.24
CA GLU A 35 19.11 -4.76 27.04
C GLU A 35 17.78 -4.02 26.82
N ALA A 36 17.37 -3.85 25.55
CA ALA A 36 16.09 -3.23 25.21
C ALA A 36 14.87 -4.05 25.69
N GLU A 37 14.96 -5.38 25.73
CA GLU A 37 13.91 -6.26 26.29
C GLU A 37 13.72 -6.05 27.81
N ARG A 38 14.77 -5.60 28.52
CA ARG A 38 14.71 -5.31 29.96
C ARG A 38 14.28 -3.88 30.28
N GLU A 39 14.38 -2.98 29.32
CA GLU A 39 14.07 -1.58 29.50
C GLU A 39 12.55 -1.34 29.46
N GLU A 40 12.02 -0.68 30.48
CA GLU A 40 10.58 -0.39 30.59
C GLU A 40 10.18 0.95 29.96
N ASP A 41 11.15 1.73 29.47
CA ASP A 41 10.89 3.00 28.83
C ASP A 41 10.02 2.85 27.56
N ALA A 42 9.12 3.81 27.36
CA ALA A 42 8.21 3.82 26.21
C ALA A 42 8.97 3.89 24.88
N GLY A 43 10.05 4.67 24.83
CA GLY A 43 10.94 4.81 23.68
C GLY A 43 11.70 3.52 23.38
N ALA A 44 12.28 2.88 24.40
CA ALA A 44 13.00 1.61 24.25
C ALA A 44 12.09 0.50 23.70
N ARG A 45 10.89 0.33 24.28
CA ARG A 45 9.89 -0.65 23.78
C ARG A 45 9.46 -0.37 22.35
N PHE A 46 9.20 0.91 22.03
CA PHE A 46 8.82 1.29 20.67
C PHE A 46 9.96 1.06 19.67
N GLY A 47 11.19 1.39 20.05
CA GLY A 47 12.40 1.17 19.26
C GLY A 47 12.63 -0.32 18.97
N LEU A 48 12.47 -1.18 19.97
CA LEU A 48 12.54 -2.63 19.79
C LEU A 48 11.43 -3.13 18.84
N GLY A 49 10.23 -2.56 18.91
CA GLY A 49 9.14 -2.83 17.96
C GLY A 49 9.48 -2.43 16.52
N LEU A 50 10.14 -1.28 16.31
CA LEU A 50 10.63 -0.87 14.99
C LEU A 50 11.68 -1.84 14.44
N TYR A 51 12.63 -2.25 15.29
CA TYR A 51 13.66 -3.22 14.94
C TYR A 51 13.06 -4.54 14.44
N TRP A 52 12.09 -5.10 15.16
CA TRP A 52 11.41 -6.34 14.76
C TRP A 52 10.53 -6.16 13.52
N SER A 53 9.89 -5.00 13.36
CA SER A 53 9.11 -4.66 12.18
C SER A 53 9.96 -4.67 10.91
N GLU A 54 11.15 -4.08 10.97
CA GLU A 54 12.10 -4.06 9.84
C GLU A 54 12.59 -5.46 9.50
N HIS A 55 12.96 -6.24 10.51
CA HIS A 55 13.37 -7.63 10.32
C HIS A 55 12.26 -8.48 9.69
N ALA A 56 11.01 -8.29 10.13
CA ALA A 56 9.88 -9.04 9.60
C ALA A 56 9.63 -8.78 8.11
N VAL A 57 9.79 -7.54 7.65
CA VAL A 57 9.50 -7.13 6.26
C VAL A 57 10.69 -7.33 5.32
N ALA A 58 11.93 -7.33 5.84
CA ALA A 58 13.15 -7.48 5.05
C ALA A 58 13.24 -8.82 4.30
N GLY A 59 12.45 -9.83 4.67
CA GLY A 59 12.37 -11.11 3.95
C GLY A 59 13.64 -11.96 4.01
N GLU A 60 14.67 -11.51 4.73
CA GLU A 60 15.88 -12.29 5.00
C GLU A 60 15.58 -13.35 6.05
N GLY A 61 15.24 -14.55 5.55
CA GLY A 61 15.17 -15.77 6.33
C GLY A 61 16.57 -16.11 6.87
N GLN A 62 16.89 -15.55 8.04
CA GLN A 62 17.79 -16.07 9.08
C GLN A 62 18.00 -14.95 10.09
N SER A 63 17.00 -14.73 10.95
CA SER A 63 17.31 -14.19 12.27
C SER A 63 18.21 -15.22 12.97
N TRP A 64 19.22 -14.76 13.71
CA TRP A 64 20.11 -15.61 14.52
C TRP A 64 19.34 -16.55 15.47
N ARG A 65 18.11 -16.17 15.85
CA ARG A 65 17.19 -17.07 16.53
C ARG A 65 16.61 -18.03 15.48
N SER A 66 17.17 -19.23 15.42
CA SER A 66 16.51 -20.39 14.80
C SER A 66 15.25 -20.71 15.63
N GLY A 67 14.08 -20.81 14.98
CA GLY A 67 12.83 -21.24 15.65
C GLY A 67 11.64 -20.28 15.59
N TRP A 68 11.72 -19.15 14.90
CA TRP A 68 10.54 -18.29 14.72
C TRP A 68 9.59 -18.87 13.68
N GLY A 69 8.35 -19.08 14.10
CA GLY A 69 7.30 -19.69 13.29
C GLY A 69 6.24 -18.69 12.83
N TRP A 70 5.23 -19.25 12.18
CA TRP A 70 3.96 -18.58 11.97
C TRP A 70 3.11 -18.78 13.22
N VAL A 71 2.50 -17.71 13.70
CA VAL A 71 1.62 -17.71 14.88
C VAL A 71 0.32 -16.97 14.55
N GLU A 72 -0.72 -17.25 15.31
CA GLU A 72 -1.97 -16.50 15.21
C GLU A 72 -1.80 -15.09 15.80
N ASP A 73 -2.29 -14.09 15.09
CA ASP A 73 -2.39 -12.72 15.60
C ASP A 73 -3.67 -12.51 16.44
N VAL A 74 -3.88 -11.27 16.90
CA VAL A 74 -5.04 -10.89 17.70
C VAL A 74 -6.40 -11.03 16.96
N GLN A 75 -6.38 -11.33 15.67
CA GLN A 75 -7.58 -11.61 14.86
C GLN A 75 -7.69 -13.09 14.49
N GLY A 76 -6.79 -13.95 14.97
CA GLY A 76 -6.74 -15.37 14.63
C GLY A 76 -6.09 -15.66 13.28
N TRP A 77 -5.43 -14.68 12.65
CA TRP A 77 -4.77 -14.90 11.36
C TRP A 77 -3.32 -15.36 11.55
N HIS A 78 -2.90 -16.34 10.76
CA HIS A 78 -1.52 -16.82 10.78
C HIS A 78 -0.60 -15.79 10.11
N VAL A 79 0.33 -15.23 10.89
CA VAL A 79 1.35 -14.27 10.43
C VAL A 79 2.71 -14.62 11.03
N PRO A 80 3.83 -14.10 10.48
CA PRO A 80 5.13 -14.30 11.08
C PRO A 80 5.17 -13.75 12.51
N GLN A 81 5.71 -14.52 13.44
CA GLN A 81 5.77 -14.15 14.85
C GLN A 81 6.49 -12.81 15.10
N HIS A 82 7.46 -12.43 14.26
CA HIS A 82 8.10 -11.12 14.32
C HIS A 82 7.13 -9.95 14.04
N ILE A 83 6.13 -10.13 13.16
CA ILE A 83 5.09 -9.12 12.92
C ILE A 83 4.25 -8.93 14.17
N VAL A 84 3.81 -10.03 14.80
CA VAL A 84 3.00 -9.96 16.03
C VAL A 84 3.77 -9.28 17.16
N LEU A 85 5.02 -9.69 17.38
CA LEU A 85 5.88 -9.11 18.39
C LEU A 85 6.13 -7.62 18.13
N ALA A 86 6.45 -7.25 16.90
CA ALA A 86 6.64 -5.86 16.52
C ALA A 86 5.38 -5.03 16.76
N GLU A 87 4.21 -5.51 16.35
CA GLU A 87 2.93 -4.81 16.51
C GLU A 87 2.55 -4.61 17.98
N ASP A 88 2.79 -5.61 18.83
CA ASP A 88 2.56 -5.52 20.28
C ASP A 88 3.52 -4.51 20.94
N LEU A 89 4.82 -4.58 20.64
CA LEU A 89 5.82 -3.65 21.17
C LEU A 89 5.57 -2.21 20.74
N LEU A 90 5.25 -1.98 19.47
CA LEU A 90 4.90 -0.66 18.93
C LEU A 90 3.65 -0.10 19.61
N MET A 91 2.63 -0.94 19.82
CA MET A 91 1.40 -0.56 20.51
C MET A 91 1.66 -0.19 21.97
N ARG A 92 2.40 -1.01 22.70
CA ARG A 92 2.73 -0.76 24.12
C ARG A 92 3.60 0.48 24.28
N GLY A 93 4.61 0.65 23.43
CA GLY A 93 5.44 1.85 23.40
C GLY A 93 4.60 3.11 23.13
N GLU A 94 3.69 3.08 22.16
CA GLU A 94 2.74 4.18 21.91
C GLU A 94 1.86 4.46 23.13
N GLN A 95 1.27 3.44 23.76
CA GLN A 95 0.36 3.60 24.90
C GLN A 95 1.07 4.13 26.15
N ALA A 96 2.33 3.75 26.37
CA ALA A 96 3.16 4.23 27.47
C ALA A 96 3.67 5.66 27.25
N SER A 97 3.52 6.21 26.05
CA SER A 97 3.99 7.56 25.70
C SER A 97 3.01 8.64 26.14
N VAL A 98 3.54 9.83 26.46
CA VAL A 98 2.73 11.00 26.84
C VAL A 98 2.97 12.18 25.91
N GLY A 99 1.99 13.08 25.83
CA GLY A 99 2.10 14.33 25.07
C GLY A 99 2.33 14.11 23.56
N PRO A 100 3.18 14.94 22.91
CA PRO A 100 3.37 14.92 21.46
C PRO A 100 4.01 13.63 20.95
N GLU A 101 4.88 13.00 21.74
CA GLU A 101 5.56 11.75 21.35
C GLU A 101 4.59 10.61 21.07
N ARG A 102 3.46 10.56 21.78
CA ARG A 102 2.42 9.55 21.54
C ARG A 102 1.85 9.67 20.13
N GLY A 103 1.59 10.89 19.66
CA GLY A 103 1.07 11.13 18.31
C GLY A 103 2.09 10.78 17.22
N GLU A 104 3.38 11.05 17.47
CA GLU A 104 4.47 10.67 16.55
C GLU A 104 4.64 9.16 16.46
N ARG A 105 4.67 8.46 17.61
CA ARG A 105 4.73 7.00 17.67
C ARG A 105 3.50 6.34 17.06
N ALA A 106 2.30 6.90 17.27
CA ALA A 106 1.08 6.41 16.63
C ALA A 106 1.13 6.56 15.09
N ALA A 107 1.66 7.68 14.58
CA ALA A 107 1.87 7.88 13.14
C ALA A 107 2.91 6.89 12.56
N LEU A 108 4.01 6.64 13.27
CA LEU A 108 5.02 5.65 12.88
C LEU A 108 4.47 4.22 12.92
N ARG A 109 3.69 3.87 13.93
CA ARG A 109 3.00 2.57 14.03
C ARG A 109 2.04 2.37 12.86
N ALA A 110 1.28 3.40 12.47
CA ALA A 110 0.40 3.32 11.29
C ALA A 110 1.20 3.01 10.02
N LEU A 111 2.37 3.63 9.85
CA LEU A 111 3.27 3.34 8.73
C LEU A 111 3.81 1.89 8.77
N ARG A 112 4.17 1.38 9.95
CA ARG A 112 4.63 -0.02 10.10
C ARG A 112 3.52 -1.02 9.81
N LEU A 113 2.30 -0.79 10.29
CA LEU A 113 1.13 -1.62 9.95
C LEU A 113 0.91 -1.68 8.43
N TYR A 114 1.02 -0.54 7.73
CA TYR A 114 0.96 -0.49 6.27
C TYR A 114 2.06 -1.34 5.60
N GLN A 115 3.30 -1.30 6.11
CA GLN A 115 4.41 -2.11 5.59
C GLN A 115 4.18 -3.61 5.81
N HIS A 116 3.71 -3.99 7.00
CA HIS A 116 3.33 -5.37 7.31
C HIS A 116 2.19 -5.86 6.41
N ALA A 117 1.17 -5.02 6.18
CA ALA A 117 0.08 -5.33 5.27
C ALA A 117 0.58 -5.61 3.86
N LYS A 118 1.49 -4.77 3.33
CA LYS A 118 2.11 -4.97 2.02
C LYS A 118 2.87 -6.29 1.96
N PHE A 119 3.67 -6.60 2.98
CA PHE A 119 4.42 -7.85 3.04
C PHE A 119 3.47 -9.06 3.01
N LEU A 120 2.43 -9.06 3.84
CA LEU A 120 1.46 -10.16 3.91
C LEU A 120 0.65 -10.31 2.62
N ALA A 121 0.28 -9.20 1.97
CA ALA A 121 -0.41 -9.23 0.67
C ALA A 121 0.46 -9.89 -0.42
N LEU A 122 1.77 -9.62 -0.42
CA LEU A 122 2.72 -10.27 -1.35
C LEU A 122 2.91 -11.75 -1.05
N LYS A 123 2.59 -12.21 0.17
CA LYS A 123 2.63 -13.61 0.59
C LYS A 123 1.27 -14.30 0.52
N HIS A 124 0.26 -13.66 -0.08
CA HIS A 124 -1.11 -14.19 -0.21
C HIS A 124 -1.86 -14.41 1.12
N HIS A 125 -1.49 -13.69 2.19
CA HIS A 125 -2.24 -13.67 3.44
C HIS A 125 -3.26 -12.51 3.41
N ASP A 126 -4.26 -12.64 2.54
CA ASP A 126 -5.16 -11.54 2.16
C ASP A 126 -5.92 -10.98 3.38
N ALA A 127 -6.58 -11.83 4.19
CA ALA A 127 -7.35 -11.37 5.36
C ALA A 127 -6.48 -10.62 6.39
N ALA A 128 -5.27 -11.14 6.66
CA ALA A 128 -4.31 -10.52 7.57
C ALA A 128 -3.80 -9.17 7.04
N ALA A 129 -3.61 -9.06 5.73
CA ALA A 129 -3.20 -7.83 5.06
C ALA A 129 -4.32 -6.78 5.04
N GLU A 130 -5.55 -7.18 4.73
CA GLU A 130 -6.72 -6.31 4.69
C GLU A 130 -6.95 -5.63 6.04
N TRP A 131 -6.96 -6.41 7.12
CA TRP A 131 -7.10 -5.89 8.47
C TRP A 131 -6.03 -4.84 8.79
N ARG A 132 -4.75 -5.11 8.44
CA ARG A 132 -3.64 -4.19 8.70
C ARG A 132 -3.71 -2.92 7.86
N PHE A 133 -4.13 -2.99 6.60
CA PHE A 133 -4.36 -1.77 5.80
C PHE A 133 -5.47 -0.91 6.40
N GLN A 134 -6.57 -1.52 6.84
CA GLN A 134 -7.66 -0.79 7.50
C GLN A 134 -7.22 -0.18 8.83
N ALA A 135 -6.50 -0.95 9.65
CA ALA A 135 -5.96 -0.48 10.93
C ALA A 135 -4.96 0.67 10.74
N ALA A 136 -4.06 0.55 9.75
CA ALA A 136 -3.13 1.62 9.37
C ALA A 136 -3.87 2.88 8.94
N ALA A 137 -4.88 2.77 8.09
CA ALA A 137 -5.68 3.90 7.63
C ALA A 137 -6.41 4.60 8.79
N LYS A 138 -7.06 3.83 9.66
CA LYS A 138 -7.78 4.33 10.83
C LYS A 138 -6.84 5.04 11.80
N LEU A 139 -5.68 4.43 12.12
CA LEU A 139 -4.69 5.01 13.02
C LEU A 139 -4.05 6.28 12.42
N ALA A 140 -3.74 6.27 11.13
CA ALA A 140 -3.22 7.43 10.42
C ALA A 140 -4.21 8.60 10.42
N ALA A 141 -5.49 8.34 10.13
CA ALA A 141 -6.55 9.35 10.14
C ALA A 141 -6.74 9.96 11.54
N ALA A 142 -6.76 9.13 12.58
CA ALA A 142 -6.86 9.58 13.97
C ALA A 142 -5.70 10.51 14.39
N ASN A 143 -4.51 10.31 13.80
CA ASN A 143 -3.31 11.10 14.07
C ASN A 143 -3.03 12.18 13.02
N ARG A 144 -4.07 12.66 12.32
CA ARG A 144 -4.00 13.76 11.34
C ARG A 144 -3.06 13.48 10.14
N ARG A 145 -2.77 12.21 9.85
CA ARG A 145 -1.97 11.77 8.68
C ARG A 145 -2.87 11.36 7.51
N GLN A 146 -3.69 12.29 7.03
CA GLN A 146 -4.72 12.00 6.00
C GLN A 146 -4.15 11.42 4.71
N LYS A 147 -2.97 11.88 4.26
CA LYS A 147 -2.30 11.32 3.07
C LYS A 147 -1.96 9.84 3.24
N LEU A 148 -1.46 9.44 4.42
CA LEU A 148 -1.14 8.04 4.71
C LEU A 148 -2.41 7.19 4.82
N ALA A 149 -3.49 7.75 5.37
CA ALA A 149 -4.78 7.08 5.43
C ALA A 149 -5.34 6.81 4.02
N ALA A 150 -5.37 7.85 3.17
CA ALA A 150 -5.78 7.73 1.78
C ALA A 150 -4.92 6.70 1.03
N HIS A 151 -3.60 6.81 1.13
CA HIS A 151 -2.66 5.89 0.46
C HIS A 151 -2.83 4.43 0.92
N SER A 152 -3.07 4.20 2.22
CA SER A 152 -3.30 2.85 2.76
C SER A 152 -4.58 2.23 2.20
N LEU A 153 -5.67 3.00 2.14
CA LEU A 153 -6.94 2.55 1.55
C LEU A 153 -6.85 2.38 0.03
N ALA A 154 -6.11 3.25 -0.67
CA ALA A 154 -5.87 3.13 -2.11
C ALA A 154 -5.12 1.83 -2.44
N ARG A 155 -4.08 1.49 -1.64
CA ARG A 155 -3.37 0.22 -1.78
C ARG A 155 -4.26 -0.98 -1.49
N LEU A 156 -5.04 -0.93 -0.42
CA LEU A 156 -6.02 -1.98 -0.11
C LEU A 156 -7.03 -2.17 -1.25
N SER A 157 -7.59 -1.07 -1.76
CA SER A 157 -8.50 -1.06 -2.90
C SER A 157 -7.88 -1.78 -4.11
N TYR A 158 -6.62 -1.49 -4.43
CA TYR A 158 -5.91 -2.19 -5.50
C TYR A 158 -5.78 -3.69 -5.26
N PHE A 159 -5.39 -4.11 -4.05
CA PHE A 159 -5.28 -5.55 -3.74
C PHE A 159 -6.64 -6.25 -3.81
N VAL A 160 -7.70 -5.63 -3.30
CA VAL A 160 -9.07 -6.14 -3.38
C VAL A 160 -9.55 -6.24 -4.83
N MET A 161 -9.19 -5.27 -5.68
CA MET A 161 -9.46 -5.30 -7.13
C MET A 161 -8.80 -6.50 -7.80
N LEU A 162 -7.53 -6.79 -7.48
CA LEU A 162 -6.80 -7.94 -8.04
C LEU A 162 -7.42 -9.29 -7.65
N ARG A 163 -8.25 -9.33 -6.59
CA ARG A 163 -9.03 -10.51 -6.17
C ARG A 163 -10.45 -10.55 -6.76
N GLY A 164 -10.77 -9.67 -7.70
CA GLY A 164 -12.08 -9.64 -8.37
C GLY A 164 -13.22 -9.03 -7.55
N ARG A 165 -12.95 -8.54 -6.32
CA ARG A 165 -13.96 -7.86 -5.47
C ARG A 165 -14.11 -6.40 -5.88
N HIS A 166 -14.60 -6.16 -7.09
CA HIS A 166 -14.64 -4.83 -7.73
C HIS A 166 -15.48 -3.80 -6.96
N ARG A 167 -16.64 -4.20 -6.40
CA ARG A 167 -17.51 -3.29 -5.63
C ARG A 167 -16.87 -2.85 -4.32
N ASP A 168 -16.29 -3.79 -3.58
CA ASP A 168 -15.58 -3.49 -2.33
C ASP A 168 -14.37 -2.59 -2.59
N SER A 169 -13.63 -2.90 -3.66
CA SER A 169 -12.51 -2.09 -4.10
C SER A 169 -12.93 -0.65 -4.44
N LEU A 170 -14.08 -0.47 -5.10
CA LEU A 170 -14.60 0.86 -5.42
C LEU A 170 -15.00 1.63 -4.16
N ALA A 171 -15.64 0.98 -3.19
CA ALA A 171 -15.96 1.58 -1.90
C ALA A 171 -14.68 2.04 -1.16
N LEU A 172 -13.64 1.21 -1.17
CA LEU A 172 -12.34 1.53 -0.57
C LEU A 172 -11.62 2.68 -1.26
N ALA A 173 -11.61 2.73 -2.61
CA ALA A 173 -11.03 3.85 -3.36
C ALA A 173 -11.80 5.15 -3.06
N SER A 174 -13.12 5.07 -2.95
CA SER A 174 -13.96 6.21 -2.62
C SER A 174 -13.69 6.72 -1.20
N ALA A 175 -13.55 5.80 -0.22
CA ALA A 175 -13.15 6.12 1.14
C ALA A 175 -11.73 6.70 1.23
N ALA A 176 -10.80 6.26 0.39
CA ALA A 176 -9.47 6.87 0.31
C ALA A 176 -9.55 8.36 -0.06
N LEU A 177 -10.41 8.69 -1.05
CA LEU A 177 -10.60 10.05 -1.54
C LEU A 177 -11.30 10.97 -0.55
N THR A 178 -12.00 10.45 0.47
CA THR A 178 -12.56 11.28 1.56
C THR A 178 -11.48 11.76 2.53
N HIS A 179 -10.33 11.08 2.60
CA HIS A 179 -9.21 11.50 3.46
C HIS A 179 -8.31 12.52 2.78
N ALA A 180 -7.85 12.22 1.57
CA ALA A 180 -6.99 13.09 0.79
C ALA A 180 -7.09 12.77 -0.70
N ARG A 181 -6.73 13.74 -1.54
CA ARG A 181 -6.58 13.52 -2.97
C ARG A 181 -5.38 12.60 -3.22
N ASP A 182 -5.66 11.36 -3.62
CA ASP A 182 -4.67 10.34 -3.95
C ASP A 182 -4.79 9.93 -5.43
N PRO A 183 -3.77 10.20 -6.27
CA PRO A 183 -3.84 9.90 -7.70
C PRO A 183 -4.07 8.42 -8.01
N PHE A 184 -3.59 7.52 -7.15
CA PHE A 184 -3.75 6.09 -7.33
C PHE A 184 -5.19 5.65 -7.01
N ALA A 185 -5.80 6.22 -5.95
CA ALA A 185 -7.22 6.04 -5.67
C ALA A 185 -8.11 6.62 -6.78
N GLU A 186 -7.79 7.78 -7.33
CA GLU A 186 -8.52 8.36 -8.48
C GLU A 186 -8.49 7.42 -9.69
N TYR A 187 -7.32 6.86 -10.01
CA TYR A 187 -7.17 5.88 -11.08
C TYR A 187 -7.99 4.61 -10.84
N ILE A 188 -7.92 4.02 -9.63
CA ILE A 188 -8.66 2.80 -9.31
C ILE A 188 -10.17 3.06 -9.36
N GLN A 189 -10.64 4.15 -8.76
CA GLN A 189 -12.04 4.54 -8.79
C GLN A 189 -12.51 4.72 -10.25
N ALA A 190 -11.70 5.36 -11.09
CA ALA A 190 -12.04 5.57 -12.49
C ALA A 190 -12.17 4.25 -13.26
N THR A 191 -11.18 3.36 -13.13
CA THR A 191 -11.17 2.04 -13.77
C THR A 191 -12.36 1.19 -13.32
N LEU A 192 -12.70 1.22 -12.03
CA LEU A 192 -13.81 0.44 -11.49
C LEU A 192 -15.17 0.99 -11.89
N ARG A 193 -15.41 2.30 -11.81
CA ARG A 193 -16.67 2.91 -12.27
C ARG A 193 -16.94 2.60 -13.75
N ARG A 194 -15.88 2.60 -14.57
CA ARG A 194 -15.97 2.19 -15.98
C ARG A 194 -16.38 0.72 -16.14
N SER A 195 -15.66 -0.19 -15.49
CA SER A 195 -15.91 -1.63 -15.62
C SER A 195 -17.25 -2.08 -15.02
N LEU A 196 -17.73 -1.40 -13.98
CA LEU A 196 -19.03 -1.66 -13.34
C LEU A 196 -20.20 -0.99 -14.06
N GLY A 197 -19.95 -0.20 -15.10
CA GLY A 197 -20.99 0.53 -15.83
C GLY A 197 -21.68 1.62 -14.99
N GLU A 198 -20.96 2.25 -14.06
CA GLU A 198 -21.48 3.34 -13.21
C GLU A 198 -21.39 4.72 -13.86
N LEU A 199 -20.84 4.80 -15.07
CA LEU A 199 -20.76 6.01 -15.87
C LEU A 199 -22.05 6.12 -16.68
N ARG A 200 -22.96 7.00 -16.26
CA ARG A 200 -24.31 7.11 -16.86
C ARG A 200 -24.49 8.40 -17.64
N THR A 201 -23.69 9.42 -17.35
CA THR A 201 -23.84 10.75 -17.92
C THR A 201 -22.57 11.21 -18.62
N ASP A 202 -22.71 12.15 -19.56
CA ASP A 202 -21.56 12.83 -20.17
C ASP A 202 -20.71 13.57 -19.14
N ALA A 203 -21.34 14.07 -18.08
CA ALA A 203 -20.64 14.71 -16.96
C ALA A 203 -19.74 13.71 -16.23
N ASP A 204 -20.21 12.48 -15.98
CA ASP A 204 -19.39 11.41 -15.40
C ASP A 204 -18.18 11.10 -16.28
N LEU A 205 -18.38 11.01 -17.60
CA LEU A 205 -17.31 10.73 -18.56
C LEU A 205 -16.23 11.83 -18.56
N ARG A 206 -16.64 13.11 -18.59
CA ARG A 206 -15.69 14.23 -18.55
C ARG A 206 -14.90 14.28 -17.24
N LEU A 207 -15.57 14.07 -16.11
CA LEU A 207 -14.91 14.01 -14.80
C LEU A 207 -13.91 12.85 -14.74
N LEU A 208 -14.25 11.71 -15.34
CA LEU A 208 -13.36 10.56 -15.42
C LEU A 208 -12.10 10.86 -16.24
N GLU A 209 -12.27 11.48 -17.42
CA GLU A 209 -11.16 11.89 -18.29
C GLU A 209 -10.22 12.86 -17.55
N GLU A 210 -10.77 13.85 -16.84
CA GLU A 210 -9.99 14.79 -16.04
C GLU A 210 -9.17 14.08 -14.96
N ARG A 211 -9.79 13.13 -14.22
CA ARG A 211 -9.10 12.37 -13.17
C ARG A 211 -8.01 11.46 -13.72
N LEU A 212 -8.29 10.74 -14.82
CA LEU A 212 -7.30 9.91 -15.50
C LEU A 212 -6.15 10.75 -16.10
N GLY A 213 -6.43 11.98 -16.54
CA GLY A 213 -5.42 12.94 -16.95
C GLY A 213 -4.57 13.43 -15.76
N ALA A 214 -5.21 13.80 -14.66
CA ALA A 214 -4.55 14.34 -13.46
C ALA A 214 -3.65 13.31 -12.75
N ALA A 215 -3.94 12.02 -12.93
CA ALA A 215 -3.14 10.90 -12.42
C ALA A 215 -1.87 10.60 -13.24
N ALA A 216 -1.67 11.24 -14.40
CA ALA A 216 -0.51 10.99 -15.25
C ALA A 216 0.83 11.23 -14.53
N GLY A 217 1.74 10.26 -14.63
CA GLY A 217 3.08 10.30 -14.03
C GLY A 217 3.11 10.14 -12.51
N LYS A 218 1.99 9.73 -11.89
CA LYS A 218 1.85 9.61 -10.43
C LYS A 218 1.49 8.20 -9.98
N LEU A 219 1.34 7.25 -10.91
CA LEU A 219 1.03 5.87 -10.59
C LEU A 219 2.29 5.07 -10.19
N PRO A 220 2.16 4.03 -9.36
CA PRO A 220 3.30 3.36 -8.75
C PRO A 220 4.11 2.46 -9.70
N SER A 221 3.70 2.28 -10.96
CA SER A 221 4.45 1.48 -11.95
C SER A 221 4.14 1.93 -13.37
N GLN A 222 5.10 1.72 -14.29
CA GLN A 222 4.94 2.03 -15.71
C GLN A 222 3.76 1.28 -16.35
N ALA A 223 3.56 0.00 -16.00
CA ALA A 223 2.44 -0.78 -16.51
C ALA A 223 1.07 -0.15 -16.17
N LEU A 224 0.94 0.45 -14.98
CA LEU A 224 -0.27 1.16 -14.60
C LEU A 224 -0.43 2.49 -15.36
N GLU A 225 0.67 3.19 -15.65
CA GLU A 225 0.65 4.39 -16.49
C GLU A 225 0.22 4.08 -17.93
N GLU A 226 0.69 2.97 -18.50
CA GLU A 226 0.29 2.50 -19.82
C GLU A 226 -1.19 2.14 -19.85
N GLN A 227 -1.69 1.42 -18.84
CA GLN A 227 -3.12 1.11 -18.68
C GLN A 227 -3.98 2.38 -18.55
N ARG A 228 -3.54 3.34 -17.74
CA ARG A 228 -4.20 4.64 -17.58
C ARG A 228 -4.26 5.41 -18.90
N ALA A 229 -3.14 5.49 -19.62
CA ALA A 229 -3.07 6.18 -20.91
C ALA A 229 -3.99 5.52 -21.95
N ALA A 230 -3.97 4.19 -22.04
CA ALA A 230 -4.85 3.43 -22.92
C ALA A 230 -6.34 3.64 -22.58
N ALA A 231 -6.69 3.60 -21.30
CA ALA A 231 -8.06 3.84 -20.84
C ALA A 231 -8.54 5.27 -21.18
N LEU A 232 -7.69 6.27 -21.00
CA LEU A 232 -8.01 7.66 -21.35
C LEU A 232 -8.18 7.84 -22.86
N ALA A 233 -7.28 7.29 -23.67
CA ALA A 233 -7.36 7.35 -25.13
C ALA A 233 -8.63 6.67 -25.65
N GLU A 234 -9.00 5.53 -25.06
CA GLU A 234 -10.23 4.82 -25.39
C GLU A 234 -11.48 5.65 -25.06
N LEU A 235 -11.55 6.29 -23.88
CA LEU A 235 -12.67 7.15 -23.51
C LEU A 235 -12.84 8.32 -24.48
N GLN A 236 -11.73 8.99 -24.82
CA GLN A 236 -11.74 10.11 -25.76
C GLN A 236 -12.19 9.68 -27.16
N LEU A 237 -11.75 8.51 -27.62
CA LEU A 237 -12.18 7.92 -28.89
C LEU A 237 -13.69 7.68 -28.91
N TRP A 238 -14.24 7.04 -27.88
CA TRP A 238 -15.68 6.78 -27.77
C TRP A 238 -16.49 8.07 -27.67
N ARG A 239 -15.99 9.09 -26.98
CA ARG A 239 -16.66 10.40 -26.88
C ARG A 239 -16.75 11.10 -28.24
N VAL A 240 -15.69 11.06 -29.04
CA VAL A 240 -15.70 11.61 -30.41
C VAL A 240 -16.70 10.86 -31.30
N ALA A 241 -16.75 9.53 -31.18
CA ALA A 241 -17.72 8.71 -31.92
C ALA A 241 -19.16 8.98 -31.48
N ALA A 242 -19.40 9.18 -30.19
CA ALA A 242 -20.71 9.49 -29.64
C ALA A 242 -21.23 10.86 -30.12
N ALA A 243 -20.39 11.90 -30.14
CA ALA A 243 -20.79 13.27 -30.45
C ALA A 243 -21.10 13.55 -31.95
N GLY A 244 -20.59 12.75 -32.89
CA GLY A 244 -20.81 12.97 -34.33
C GLY A 244 -21.95 12.14 -34.94
N GLY A 245 -22.04 12.08 -36.26
CA GLY A 245 -22.98 11.21 -36.97
C GLY A 245 -22.46 9.77 -37.10
N PRO A 246 -23.22 8.88 -37.78
CA PRO A 246 -22.83 7.48 -38.00
C PRO A 246 -21.47 7.33 -38.72
N GLU A 247 -21.05 8.33 -39.51
CA GLU A 247 -19.75 8.38 -40.16
C GLU A 247 -18.58 8.38 -39.18
N LYS A 248 -18.76 8.93 -37.97
CA LYS A 248 -17.72 8.89 -36.93
C LYS A 248 -17.52 7.49 -36.35
N CYS A 249 -18.52 6.62 -36.43
CA CYS A 249 -18.37 5.23 -36.01
C CYS A 249 -17.35 4.50 -36.89
N LEU A 250 -17.31 4.78 -38.20
CA LEU A 250 -16.38 4.16 -39.15
C LEU A 250 -14.90 4.47 -38.86
N ALA A 251 -14.63 5.57 -38.14
CA ALA A 251 -13.28 5.98 -37.75
C ALA A 251 -12.72 5.20 -36.54
N LEU A 252 -13.45 4.22 -35.99
CA LEU A 252 -12.99 3.41 -34.85
C LEU A 252 -11.99 2.31 -35.24
N TYR A 253 -11.76 2.09 -36.55
CA TYR A 253 -10.80 1.13 -37.14
C TYR A 253 -10.90 -0.32 -36.63
N ASP A 254 -12.00 -0.67 -35.98
CA ASP A 254 -12.29 -2.01 -35.44
C ASP A 254 -13.76 -2.35 -35.74
N ALA A 255 -13.99 -3.48 -36.40
CA ALA A 255 -15.32 -3.87 -36.88
C ALA A 255 -16.34 -4.03 -35.74
N ALA A 256 -15.93 -4.57 -34.60
CA ALA A 256 -16.81 -4.73 -33.45
C ALA A 256 -17.16 -3.36 -32.84
N ARG A 257 -16.19 -2.45 -32.72
CA ARG A 257 -16.43 -1.09 -32.23
C ARG A 257 -17.34 -0.29 -33.16
N ILE A 258 -17.16 -0.41 -34.46
CA ILE A 258 -18.03 0.20 -35.48
C ILE A 258 -19.46 -0.28 -35.29
N LEU A 259 -19.67 -1.61 -35.21
CA LEU A 259 -20.99 -2.21 -35.03
C LEU A 259 -21.65 -1.74 -33.73
N ILE A 260 -20.92 -1.76 -32.61
CA ILE A 260 -21.42 -1.28 -31.30
C ILE A 260 -21.85 0.19 -31.40
N CYS A 261 -21.03 1.05 -32.00
CA CYS A 261 -21.33 2.47 -32.15
C CYS A 261 -22.60 2.71 -32.98
N LEU A 262 -22.74 2.02 -34.12
CA LEU A 262 -23.90 2.16 -35.00
C LEU A 262 -25.18 1.66 -34.32
N LEU A 263 -25.12 0.52 -33.62
CA LEU A 263 -26.25 -0.04 -32.88
C LEU A 263 -26.70 0.88 -31.73
N CYS A 264 -25.75 1.43 -30.97
CA CYS A 264 -26.05 2.40 -29.92
C CYS A 264 -26.70 3.66 -30.49
N LYS A 265 -26.19 4.22 -31.59
CA LYS A 265 -26.80 5.39 -32.26
C LYS A 265 -28.19 5.11 -32.81
N ALA A 266 -28.46 3.90 -33.27
CA ALA A 266 -29.79 3.52 -33.75
C ALA A 266 -30.79 3.36 -32.58
N SER A 267 -30.32 2.87 -31.43
CA SER A 267 -31.17 2.53 -30.27
C SER A 267 -31.46 3.73 -29.36
N PHE A 268 -30.56 4.72 -29.29
CA PHE A 268 -30.63 5.85 -28.35
C PHE A 268 -30.77 7.21 -29.09
N ARG A 269 -31.54 7.25 -30.18
CA ARG A 269 -31.86 8.52 -30.89
C ARG A 269 -32.72 9.46 -30.05
#